data_AF-A0A0V1NVY4-F1
#
_entry.id   AF-A0A0V1NVY4-F1
#
_cell.length_a   1.000
_cell.length_b   1.000
_cell.length_c   1.000
_cell.angle_alpha   90.00
_cell.angle_beta   90.00
_cell.angle_gamma   90.00
#
_symmetry.space_group_name_H-M   'P 1'
#
loop_
_entity.id
_entity.type
_entity.pdbx_description
1 polymer ?
#
loop_
_entity_poly.entity_id
_entity_poly.type
_entity_poly.pdbx_seq_one_letter_code
_entity_poly.pdbx_strand_id
1 'polypeptide(L)'
;LTSAASGSFVKLVLTLATFVTLNLPVLQVENMQLVILNDYEQMSEFAAKFVRRRILDFNPSKDRYFTLGLPTGSTPLGMYKKLIDYCKNGQLSFQFVKTFNMDEYAGIPKNHPASYHSFMYHNFFRHIDIHPSNVHILDGNAADLNKECEEFEKEIHSAGGIMLFVGGVGSDGHVAFNEPGSSLASRTRVKTLAQETIVANSRFFNNDISQVPTQALTVGVGTLLDAHEILLLISGSLKAHALHNAVENGVSHMWTASAFQLHPKATFVCDEDATLELKVRTVRYFKGLLQSYLRIIEEPIEKNKNSNISPLIIAMCSSLSVFFCLVAVTFFQQATSEENVLDKAMKSGDQDEVKNLLSQLRYVAEQKYLGNAQSNQPTMMANEDGAKAVMKNPESSMLFEGDILLTPAQANAILKDLKQKFKTARRSLRRRR
;
A
#
# COMPACT_ATOMS: atom_id res chain seq x y z
N LEU A 1 28.86 -38.04 -6.48
CA LEU A 1 29.29 -36.75 -7.07
C LEU A 1 29.42 -35.70 -5.98
N THR A 2 30.28 -36.05 -5.03
CA THR A 2 30.78 -35.24 -3.91
C THR A 2 31.93 -34.36 -4.40
N SER A 3 32.18 -33.26 -3.68
CA SER A 3 33.33 -32.33 -3.80
C SER A 3 33.48 -31.49 -5.08
N ALA A 4 32.81 -30.33 -5.15
CA ALA A 4 33.26 -29.16 -5.96
C ALA A 4 32.41 -27.87 -5.81
N ALA A 5 31.33 -27.85 -5.01
CA ALA A 5 30.32 -26.78 -5.14
C ALA A 5 30.17 -25.86 -3.91
N SER A 6 31.09 -25.91 -2.94
CA SER A 6 30.87 -25.33 -1.59
C SER A 6 30.93 -23.81 -1.49
N GLY A 7 31.37 -23.09 -2.52
CA GLY A 7 31.32 -21.63 -2.57
C GLY A 7 30.33 -21.11 -3.60
N SER A 8 30.49 -21.53 -4.85
CA SER A 8 29.76 -20.97 -5.99
C SER A 8 28.28 -21.37 -6.04
N PHE A 9 27.90 -22.55 -5.55
CA PHE A 9 26.50 -22.98 -5.54
C PHE A 9 25.70 -22.27 -4.44
N VAL A 10 26.30 -22.10 -3.26
CA VAL A 10 25.71 -21.30 -2.17
C VAL A 10 25.59 -19.83 -2.59
N LYS A 11 26.63 -19.26 -3.25
CA LYS A 11 26.56 -17.92 -3.83
C LYS A 11 25.48 -17.81 -4.89
N LEU A 12 25.36 -18.77 -5.80
CA LEU A 12 24.34 -18.78 -6.85
C LEU A 12 22.93 -18.90 -6.27
N VAL A 13 22.71 -19.74 -5.26
CA VAL A 13 21.43 -19.89 -4.57
C VAL A 13 21.08 -18.64 -3.78
N LEU A 14 22.03 -18.02 -3.09
CA LEU A 14 21.82 -16.73 -2.42
C LEU A 14 21.53 -15.62 -3.42
N THR A 15 22.30 -15.51 -4.52
CA THR A 15 22.06 -14.50 -5.57
C THR A 15 20.71 -14.72 -6.25
N LEU A 16 20.32 -15.97 -6.53
CA LEU A 16 18.99 -16.29 -7.07
C LEU A 16 17.88 -16.04 -6.04
N ALA A 17 18.08 -16.36 -4.76
CA ALA A 17 17.10 -16.08 -3.71
C ALA A 17 16.93 -14.57 -3.49
N THR A 18 18.02 -13.80 -3.54
CA THR A 18 18.00 -12.33 -3.50
C THR A 18 17.36 -11.76 -4.76
N PHE A 19 17.65 -12.32 -5.94
CA PHE A 19 17.04 -11.90 -7.20
C PHE A 19 15.55 -12.24 -7.25
N VAL A 20 15.13 -13.40 -6.72
CA VAL A 20 13.73 -13.80 -6.61
C VAL A 20 13.02 -12.98 -5.53
N THR A 21 13.64 -12.65 -4.39
CA THR A 21 13.01 -11.76 -3.39
C THR A 21 12.93 -10.31 -3.88
N LEU A 22 13.87 -9.85 -4.71
CA LEU A 22 13.82 -8.54 -5.37
C LEU A 22 12.83 -8.49 -6.55
N ASN A 23 12.52 -9.63 -7.19
CA ASN A 23 11.64 -9.70 -8.37
C ASN A 23 10.37 -10.53 -8.17
N LEU A 24 10.07 -10.97 -6.95
CA LEU A 24 8.75 -11.48 -6.61
C LEU A 24 7.78 -10.33 -6.89
N PRO A 25 6.71 -10.54 -7.67
CA PRO A 25 5.69 -9.53 -7.82
C PRO A 25 5.31 -9.12 -6.40
N VAL A 26 5.49 -7.84 -6.08
CA VAL A 26 5.02 -7.23 -4.84
C VAL A 26 3.63 -7.82 -4.62
N LEU A 27 3.47 -8.60 -3.54
CA LEU A 27 2.20 -9.21 -3.18
C LEU A 27 1.15 -8.14 -3.43
N GLN A 28 0.33 -8.36 -4.47
CA GLN A 28 -0.71 -7.42 -4.83
C GLN A 28 -1.63 -7.45 -3.60
N VAL A 29 -1.50 -6.45 -2.75
CA VAL A 29 -2.28 -6.39 -1.51
C VAL A 29 -3.69 -6.10 -1.99
N GLU A 30 -4.51 -7.15 -2.14
CA GLU A 30 -5.92 -7.09 -2.55
C GLU A 30 -6.82 -6.43 -1.48
N ASN A 31 -6.23 -5.68 -0.55
CA ASN A 31 -6.90 -5.04 0.56
C ASN A 31 -6.61 -3.54 0.56
N MET A 32 -7.50 -2.77 1.19
CA MET A 32 -7.29 -1.36 1.53
C MET A 32 -5.89 -1.12 2.09
N GLN A 33 -5.20 -0.13 1.53
CA GLN A 33 -3.87 0.28 1.97
C GLN A 33 -3.97 1.56 2.80
N LEU A 34 -3.19 1.64 3.87
CA LEU A 34 -2.98 2.87 4.64
C LEU A 34 -1.48 3.15 4.70
N VAL A 35 -1.09 4.30 4.18
CA VAL A 35 0.28 4.81 4.13
C VAL A 35 0.37 5.96 5.13
N ILE A 36 1.17 5.79 6.17
CA ILE A 36 1.35 6.78 7.25
C ILE A 36 2.75 7.37 7.10
N LEU A 37 2.81 8.68 6.88
CA LEU A 37 4.04 9.45 6.69
C LEU A 37 4.18 10.49 7.80
N ASN A 38 5.40 11.01 7.99
CA ASN A 38 5.69 11.82 9.17
C ASN A 38 4.94 13.17 9.16
N ASP A 39 4.77 13.76 7.98
CA ASP A 39 4.25 15.12 7.83
C ASP A 39 3.53 15.33 6.48
N TYR A 40 2.89 16.49 6.35
CA TYR A 40 2.17 16.91 5.14
C TYR A 40 3.04 16.93 3.88
N GLU A 41 4.31 17.32 3.99
CA GLU A 41 5.22 17.41 2.83
C GLU A 41 5.58 16.02 2.31
N GLN A 42 5.83 15.07 3.21
CA GLN A 42 6.06 13.67 2.86
C GLN A 42 4.79 13.03 2.29
N MET A 43 3.61 13.27 2.88
CA MET A 43 2.32 12.84 2.34
C MET A 43 2.11 13.35 0.91
N SER A 44 2.36 14.64 0.70
CA SER A 44 2.25 15.31 -0.59
C SER A 44 3.23 14.75 -1.63
N GLU A 45 4.48 14.52 -1.24
CA GLU A 45 5.50 13.95 -2.13
C GLU A 45 5.21 12.50 -2.49
N PHE A 46 4.76 11.68 -1.53
CA PHE A 46 4.32 10.32 -1.80
C PHE A 46 3.18 10.30 -2.80
N ALA A 47 2.16 11.15 -2.60
CA ALA A 47 1.02 11.25 -3.51
C ALA A 47 1.46 11.64 -4.94
N ALA A 48 2.37 12.60 -5.06
CA ALA A 48 2.89 13.03 -6.36
C ALA A 48 3.71 11.92 -7.05
N LYS A 49 4.56 11.22 -6.30
CA LYS A 49 5.31 10.05 -6.81
C LYS A 49 4.37 8.93 -7.25
N PHE A 50 3.31 8.68 -6.49
CA PHE A 50 2.30 7.69 -6.83
C PHE A 50 1.60 8.03 -8.16
N VAL A 51 1.08 9.25 -8.29
CA VAL A 51 0.42 9.72 -9.53
C VAL A 51 1.39 9.65 -10.71
N ARG A 52 2.62 10.18 -10.54
CA ARG A 52 3.69 10.11 -11.56
C ARG A 52 3.95 8.68 -11.98
N ARG A 53 4.13 7.76 -11.04
CA ARG A 53 4.41 6.35 -11.30
C ARG A 53 3.28 5.70 -12.10
N ARG A 54 2.02 5.94 -11.74
CA ARG A 54 0.86 5.37 -12.46
C ARG A 54 0.74 5.90 -13.88
N ILE A 55 1.00 7.18 -14.10
CA ILE A 55 1.03 7.76 -15.45
C ILE A 55 2.16 7.12 -16.27
N LEU A 56 3.37 7.04 -15.71
CA LEU A 56 4.53 6.47 -16.42
C LEU A 56 4.37 4.97 -16.73
N ASP A 57 3.87 4.18 -15.78
CA ASP A 57 3.63 2.75 -15.97
C ASP A 57 2.51 2.47 -16.97
N PHE A 58 1.50 3.34 -17.02
CA PHE A 58 0.46 3.25 -18.03
C PHE A 58 0.98 3.59 -19.43
N ASN A 59 1.99 4.47 -19.52
CA ASN A 59 2.61 4.94 -20.76
C ASN A 59 1.57 5.48 -21.77
N PRO A 60 0.88 6.60 -21.43
CA PRO A 60 -0.21 7.13 -22.25
C PRO A 60 0.29 7.64 -23.61
N SER A 61 -0.61 7.60 -24.59
CA SER A 61 -0.35 8.04 -25.96
C SER A 61 -1.62 8.64 -26.57
N LYS A 62 -1.51 9.19 -27.79
CA LYS A 62 -2.64 9.80 -28.52
C LYS A 62 -3.87 8.89 -28.67
N ASP A 63 -3.70 7.57 -28.68
CA ASP A 63 -4.78 6.59 -28.86
C ASP A 63 -5.14 5.90 -27.52
N ARG A 64 -4.48 6.26 -26.42
CA ARG A 64 -4.63 5.65 -25.10
C ARG A 64 -4.32 6.65 -24.01
N TYR A 65 -5.33 7.43 -23.62
CA TYR A 65 -5.22 8.44 -22.58
C TYR A 65 -5.21 7.82 -21.18
N PHE A 66 -4.47 8.44 -20.26
CA PHE A 66 -4.61 8.17 -18.83
C PHE A 66 -5.68 9.09 -18.25
N THR A 67 -6.75 8.53 -17.69
CA THR A 67 -7.84 9.30 -17.07
C THR A 67 -7.59 9.47 -15.56
N LEU A 68 -7.53 10.72 -15.11
CA LEU A 68 -7.15 11.11 -13.75
C LEU A 68 -8.26 11.92 -13.09
N GLY A 69 -8.87 11.38 -12.04
CA GLY A 69 -9.79 12.12 -11.17
C GLY A 69 -9.02 13.01 -10.20
N LEU A 70 -9.42 14.28 -10.05
CA LEU A 70 -8.67 15.27 -9.27
C LEU A 70 -9.51 16.03 -8.23
N PRO A 71 -8.96 16.29 -7.03
CA PRO A 71 -9.64 17.06 -6.01
C PRO A 71 -9.18 18.53 -5.96
N THR A 72 -9.94 19.36 -5.25
CA THR A 72 -9.55 20.72 -4.86
C THR A 72 -9.25 20.80 -3.36
N GLY A 73 -9.13 22.01 -2.82
CA GLY A 73 -8.86 22.26 -1.40
C GLY A 73 -7.38 22.31 -1.05
N SER A 74 -7.07 22.52 0.24
CA SER A 74 -5.69 22.73 0.69
C SER A 74 -4.83 21.46 0.65
N THR A 75 -5.41 20.30 0.97
CA THR A 75 -4.70 19.02 1.07
C THR A 75 -3.95 18.60 -0.21
N PRO A 76 -4.51 18.69 -1.43
CA PRO A 76 -3.77 18.30 -2.64
C PRO A 76 -2.74 19.34 -3.14
N LEU A 77 -2.65 20.54 -2.55
CA LEU A 77 -1.76 21.60 -3.07
C LEU A 77 -0.28 21.19 -3.09
N GLY A 78 0.18 20.47 -2.07
CA GLY A 78 1.56 19.98 -2.00
C GLY A 78 1.84 18.96 -3.12
N MET A 79 0.89 18.05 -3.37
CA MET A 79 0.97 17.10 -4.48
C MET A 79 1.04 17.84 -5.83
N TYR A 80 0.19 18.85 -6.06
CA TYR A 80 0.21 19.62 -7.29
C TYR A 80 1.54 20.34 -7.51
N LYS A 81 2.13 20.96 -6.48
CA LYS A 81 3.45 21.59 -6.57
C LYS A 81 4.52 20.60 -7.04
N LYS A 82 4.56 19.41 -6.44
CA LYS A 82 5.53 18.36 -6.81
C LYS A 82 5.30 17.82 -8.22
N LEU A 83 4.03 17.64 -8.65
CA LEU A 83 3.70 17.23 -10.03
C LEU A 83 4.11 18.29 -11.06
N ILE A 84 3.96 19.57 -10.73
CA ILE A 84 4.44 20.69 -11.56
C ILE A 84 5.96 20.62 -11.69
N ASP A 85 6.68 20.39 -10.59
CA ASP A 85 8.14 20.28 -10.62
C ASP A 85 8.58 19.09 -11.50
N TYR A 86 7.93 17.94 -11.39
CA TYR A 86 8.19 16.80 -12.28
C TYR A 86 7.93 17.12 -13.75
N CYS A 87 6.88 17.88 -14.07
CA CYS A 87 6.61 18.30 -15.43
C CYS A 87 7.67 19.28 -15.97
N LYS A 88 8.02 20.31 -15.19
CA LYS A 88 9.04 21.30 -15.56
C LYS A 88 10.43 20.69 -15.73
N ASN A 89 10.75 19.65 -14.97
CA ASN A 89 12.01 18.92 -15.06
C ASN A 89 12.02 17.84 -16.15
N GLY A 90 10.95 17.70 -16.95
CA GLY A 90 10.86 16.71 -18.03
C GLY A 90 10.70 15.27 -17.53
N GLN A 91 10.33 15.07 -16.27
CA GLN A 91 10.18 13.78 -15.60
C GLN A 91 8.76 13.20 -15.69
N LEU A 92 7.80 14.00 -16.16
CA LEU A 92 6.39 13.65 -16.33
C LEU A 92 5.76 14.54 -17.41
N SER A 93 4.84 14.00 -18.22
CA SER A 93 4.05 14.76 -19.19
C SER A 93 2.57 14.45 -19.01
N PHE A 94 1.74 15.47 -19.17
CA PHE A 94 0.28 15.43 -19.12
C PHE A 94 -0.36 15.57 -20.50
N GLN A 95 0.42 15.58 -21.58
CA GLN A 95 -0.07 15.74 -22.95
C GLN A 95 -1.17 14.71 -23.31
N PHE A 96 -1.04 13.48 -22.84
CA PHE A 96 -1.99 12.38 -23.04
C PHE A 96 -2.73 11.98 -21.76
N VAL A 97 -2.94 12.94 -20.86
CA VAL A 97 -3.78 12.77 -19.67
C VAL A 97 -5.10 13.50 -19.87
N LYS A 98 -6.22 12.87 -19.48
CA LYS A 98 -7.54 13.51 -19.34
C LYS A 98 -7.87 13.62 -17.86
N THR A 99 -8.30 14.79 -17.42
CA THR A 99 -8.61 15.03 -16.00
C THR A 99 -10.10 15.26 -15.79
N PHE A 100 -10.64 14.70 -14.71
CA PHE A 100 -12.03 14.90 -14.29
C PHE A 100 -12.04 15.39 -12.84
N ASN A 101 -12.47 16.63 -12.61
CA ASN A 101 -12.58 17.16 -11.26
C ASN A 101 -13.85 16.65 -10.56
N MET A 102 -13.79 16.56 -9.23
CA MET A 102 -14.87 16.01 -8.41
C MET A 102 -16.13 16.87 -8.37
N ASP A 103 -16.00 18.19 -8.46
CA ASP A 103 -17.07 19.12 -8.13
C ASP A 103 -16.84 20.53 -8.68
N GLU A 104 -17.91 21.33 -8.67
CA GLU A 104 -17.91 22.78 -8.86
C GLU A 104 -19.17 23.38 -8.18
N TYR A 105 -19.08 24.62 -7.68
CA TYR A 105 -20.24 25.32 -7.14
C TYR A 105 -21.25 25.69 -8.23
N ALA A 106 -22.55 25.57 -7.91
CA ALA A 106 -23.61 26.01 -8.79
C ALA A 106 -23.75 27.54 -8.76
N GLY A 107 -23.90 28.17 -9.92
CA GLY A 107 -24.13 29.61 -10.07
C GLY A 107 -22.93 30.51 -9.80
N ILE A 108 -21.74 29.97 -9.53
CA ILE A 108 -20.54 30.78 -9.37
C ILE A 108 -19.93 31.09 -10.75
N PRO A 109 -19.53 32.34 -11.05
CA PRO A 109 -18.84 32.63 -12.29
C PRO A 109 -17.57 31.78 -12.44
N LYS A 110 -17.35 31.18 -13.61
CA LYS A 110 -16.20 30.31 -13.90
C LYS A 110 -14.83 30.95 -13.64
N ASN A 111 -14.73 32.27 -13.76
CA ASN A 111 -13.51 33.05 -13.50
C ASN A 111 -13.47 33.63 -12.08
N HIS A 112 -14.47 33.37 -11.23
CA HIS A 112 -14.46 33.81 -9.85
C HIS A 112 -13.26 33.17 -9.12
N PRO A 113 -12.50 33.90 -8.28
CA PRO A 113 -11.31 33.37 -7.62
C PRO A 113 -11.56 32.12 -6.76
N ALA A 114 -12.76 32.00 -6.20
CA ALA A 114 -13.18 30.86 -5.37
C ALA A 114 -13.81 29.70 -6.17
N SER A 115 -14.02 29.82 -7.48
CA SER A 115 -14.48 28.69 -8.30
C SER A 115 -13.41 27.62 -8.40
N TYR A 116 -13.84 26.37 -8.55
CA TYR A 116 -12.92 25.25 -8.74
C TYR A 116 -12.26 25.24 -10.11
N HIS A 117 -12.90 25.81 -11.14
CA HIS A 117 -12.27 26.18 -12.41
C HIS A 117 -11.06 27.10 -12.18
N SER A 118 -11.22 28.21 -11.45
CA SER A 118 -10.10 29.10 -11.11
C SER A 118 -9.06 28.40 -10.24
N PHE A 119 -9.47 27.64 -9.23
CA PHE A 119 -8.54 26.92 -8.35
C PHE A 119 -7.62 26.01 -9.17
N MET A 120 -8.19 25.16 -10.02
CA MET A 120 -7.42 24.18 -10.79
C MET A 120 -6.53 24.85 -11.83
N TYR A 121 -7.03 25.89 -12.49
CA TYR A 121 -6.24 26.65 -13.45
C TYR A 121 -5.02 27.30 -12.79
N HIS A 122 -5.19 27.99 -11.65
CA HIS A 122 -4.12 28.74 -11.00
C HIS A 122 -3.11 27.87 -10.27
N ASN A 123 -3.56 26.76 -9.68
CA ASN A 123 -2.73 25.89 -8.85
C ASN A 123 -2.13 24.70 -9.61
N PHE A 124 -2.65 24.35 -10.79
CA PHE A 124 -2.17 23.18 -11.52
C PHE A 124 -2.12 23.35 -13.04
N PHE A 125 -3.27 23.48 -13.72
CA PHE A 125 -3.34 23.28 -15.17
C PHE A 125 -2.51 24.27 -16.01
N ARG A 126 -2.36 25.52 -15.57
CA ARG A 126 -1.54 26.50 -16.30
C ARG A 126 -0.02 26.26 -16.21
N HIS A 127 0.41 25.33 -15.37
CA HIS A 127 1.83 25.08 -15.07
C HIS A 127 2.36 23.77 -15.65
N ILE A 128 1.52 23.01 -16.35
CA ILE A 128 1.83 21.70 -16.94
C ILE A 128 1.44 21.69 -18.43
N ASP A 129 1.86 20.67 -19.16
CA ASP A 129 1.65 20.50 -20.60
C ASP A 129 0.33 19.78 -20.96
N ILE A 130 -0.69 19.87 -20.10
CA ILE A 130 -2.02 19.29 -20.38
C ILE A 130 -2.73 20.07 -21.48
N HIS A 131 -3.36 19.37 -22.42
CA HIS A 131 -4.18 20.04 -23.42
C HIS A 131 -5.52 20.50 -22.81
N PRO A 132 -5.97 21.76 -23.03
CA PRO A 132 -7.19 22.28 -22.41
C PRO A 132 -8.46 21.45 -22.70
N SER A 133 -8.56 20.84 -23.89
CA SER A 133 -9.70 19.98 -24.25
C SER A 133 -9.74 18.64 -23.48
N ASN A 134 -8.69 18.32 -22.73
CA ASN A 134 -8.62 17.13 -21.89
C ASN A 134 -8.89 17.46 -20.41
N VAL A 135 -9.28 18.70 -20.11
CA VAL A 135 -9.64 19.14 -18.76
C VAL A 135 -11.16 19.20 -18.64
N HIS A 136 -11.71 18.34 -17.80
CA HIS A 136 -13.15 18.23 -17.55
C HIS A 136 -13.45 18.63 -16.10
N ILE A 137 -14.25 19.69 -15.93
CA ILE A 137 -14.76 20.17 -14.65
C ILE A 137 -16.23 20.51 -14.89
N LEU A 138 -17.12 20.06 -14.00
CA LEU A 138 -18.55 20.33 -14.05
C LEU A 138 -18.84 21.82 -14.30
N ASP A 139 -19.80 22.10 -15.18
CA ASP A 139 -20.30 23.46 -15.39
C ASP A 139 -21.41 23.81 -14.39
N GLY A 140 -21.02 24.47 -13.31
CA GLY A 140 -21.95 24.98 -12.32
C GLY A 140 -22.94 26.03 -12.82
N ASN A 141 -22.79 26.55 -14.04
CA ASN A 141 -23.68 27.53 -14.66
C ASN A 141 -24.47 26.97 -15.85
N ALA A 142 -24.47 25.65 -16.05
CA ALA A 142 -25.26 25.02 -17.09
C ALA A 142 -26.76 25.35 -16.92
N ALA A 143 -27.47 25.48 -18.05
CA ALA A 143 -28.90 25.79 -18.02
C ALA A 143 -29.74 24.68 -17.36
N ASP A 144 -29.29 23.42 -17.49
CA ASP A 144 -29.85 22.25 -16.82
C ASP A 144 -28.73 21.50 -16.10
N LEU A 145 -28.65 21.69 -14.78
CA LEU A 145 -27.59 21.12 -13.95
C LEU A 145 -27.68 19.59 -13.85
N ASN A 146 -28.87 19.00 -13.96
CA ASN A 146 -29.01 17.54 -13.94
C ASN A 146 -28.50 16.95 -15.24
N LYS A 147 -28.83 17.57 -16.37
CA LYS A 147 -28.29 17.18 -17.67
C LYS A 147 -26.77 17.29 -17.73
N GLU A 148 -26.20 18.36 -17.18
CA GLU A 148 -24.73 18.51 -17.02
C GLU A 148 -24.13 17.32 -16.25
N CYS A 149 -24.76 16.92 -15.13
CA CYS A 149 -24.29 15.76 -14.35
C CYS A 149 -24.35 14.45 -15.15
N GLU A 150 -25.41 14.23 -15.93
CA GLU A 150 -25.54 13.06 -16.81
C GLU A 150 -24.52 13.05 -17.94
N GLU A 151 -24.24 14.21 -18.53
CA GLU A 151 -23.24 14.37 -19.59
C GLU A 151 -21.83 14.13 -19.04
N PHE A 152 -21.52 14.62 -17.85
CA PHE A 152 -20.24 14.36 -17.19
C PHE A 152 -19.99 12.85 -16.95
N GLU A 153 -21.00 12.09 -16.52
CA GLU A 153 -20.92 10.63 -16.39
C GLU A 153 -20.71 9.94 -17.75
N LYS A 154 -21.37 10.42 -18.80
CA LYS A 154 -21.15 9.92 -20.17
C LYS A 154 -19.74 10.22 -20.67
N GLU A 155 -19.18 11.38 -20.35
CA GLU A 155 -17.80 11.73 -20.70
C GLU A 155 -16.79 10.80 -20.01
N ILE A 156 -16.97 10.55 -18.71
CA ILE A 156 -16.15 9.58 -17.96
C ILE A 156 -16.23 8.20 -18.61
N HIS A 157 -17.45 7.72 -18.92
CA HIS A 157 -17.64 6.42 -19.53
C HIS A 157 -17.01 6.34 -20.94
N SER A 158 -17.20 7.38 -21.74
CA SER A 158 -16.63 7.48 -23.10
C SER A 158 -15.11 7.57 -23.11
N ALA A 159 -14.51 8.04 -22.02
CA ALA A 159 -13.07 8.02 -21.81
C ALA A 159 -12.53 6.66 -21.32
N GLY A 160 -13.39 5.66 -21.11
CA GLY A 160 -13.03 4.33 -20.63
C GLY A 160 -13.03 4.18 -19.10
N GLY A 161 -13.69 5.09 -18.38
CA GLY A 161 -13.66 5.16 -16.92
C GLY A 161 -12.43 5.92 -16.39
N ILE A 162 -12.31 6.03 -15.07
CA ILE A 162 -11.18 6.72 -14.40
C ILE A 162 -10.10 5.71 -14.00
N MET A 163 -8.86 5.90 -14.47
CA MET A 163 -7.76 4.97 -14.14
C MET A 163 -7.25 5.18 -12.71
N LEU A 164 -7.16 6.43 -12.28
CA LEU A 164 -6.80 6.80 -10.92
C LEU A 164 -7.65 7.98 -10.49
N PHE A 165 -8.38 7.84 -9.38
CA PHE A 165 -9.10 8.95 -8.76
C PHE A 165 -8.37 9.40 -7.50
N VAL A 166 -7.88 10.63 -7.48
CA VAL A 166 -7.32 11.25 -6.27
C VAL A 166 -8.41 12.04 -5.57
N GLY A 167 -8.56 11.83 -4.26
CA GLY A 167 -9.55 12.51 -3.42
C GLY A 167 -8.93 13.07 -2.14
N GLY A 168 -9.59 14.05 -1.54
CA GLY A 168 -9.35 14.47 -0.17
C GLY A 168 -10.52 14.06 0.73
N VAL A 169 -10.27 13.85 2.02
CA VAL A 169 -11.32 13.53 3.00
C VAL A 169 -11.61 14.74 3.89
N GLY A 170 -12.89 15.12 4.01
CA GLY A 170 -13.40 16.14 4.93
C GLY A 170 -13.28 15.74 6.40
N SER A 171 -13.43 16.68 7.32
CA SER A 171 -13.39 16.40 8.78
C SER A 171 -14.59 15.57 9.27
N ASP A 172 -15.68 15.58 8.52
CA ASP A 172 -16.89 14.76 8.64
C ASP A 172 -16.81 13.47 7.77
N GLY A 173 -15.67 13.19 7.16
CA GLY A 173 -15.47 12.02 6.30
C GLY A 173 -16.07 12.11 4.91
N HIS A 174 -16.52 13.29 4.45
CA HIS A 174 -16.95 13.42 3.05
C HIS A 174 -15.79 13.27 2.06
N VAL A 175 -16.09 12.79 0.86
CA VAL A 175 -15.22 12.90 -0.32
C VAL A 175 -15.99 13.60 -1.43
N ALA A 176 -15.39 14.62 -2.05
CA ALA A 176 -16.12 15.62 -2.83
C ALA A 176 -17.21 16.28 -1.99
N PHE A 177 -18.33 16.72 -2.58
CA PHE A 177 -19.50 17.17 -1.80
C PHE A 177 -20.45 16.01 -1.42
N ASN A 178 -19.95 14.77 -1.29
CA ASN A 178 -20.73 13.65 -0.75
C ASN A 178 -20.78 13.71 0.78
N GLU A 179 -21.52 14.68 1.28
CA GLU A 179 -21.74 14.95 2.71
C GLU A 179 -22.40 13.76 3.44
N PRO A 180 -22.31 13.71 4.78
CA PRO A 180 -22.98 12.72 5.61
C PRO A 180 -24.46 12.53 5.23
N GLY A 181 -24.85 11.26 5.08
CA GLY A 181 -26.19 10.87 4.62
C GLY A 181 -26.29 10.63 3.10
N SER A 182 -25.27 10.99 2.32
CA SER A 182 -25.23 10.72 0.88
C SER A 182 -25.24 9.22 0.59
N SER A 183 -26.05 8.78 -0.39
CA SER A 183 -26.05 7.38 -0.83
C SER A 183 -24.64 6.93 -1.25
N LEU A 184 -24.22 5.76 -0.76
CA LEU A 184 -22.92 5.17 -1.12
C LEU A 184 -22.89 4.65 -2.57
N ALA A 185 -24.04 4.53 -3.22
CA ALA A 185 -24.17 4.22 -4.64
C ALA A 185 -24.57 5.45 -5.49
N SER A 186 -24.43 6.66 -4.93
CA SER A 186 -24.78 7.89 -5.64
C SER A 186 -23.96 8.09 -6.91
N ARG A 187 -24.57 8.76 -7.90
CA ARG A 187 -23.92 9.25 -9.12
C ARG A 187 -23.67 10.74 -9.06
N THR A 188 -23.05 11.28 -10.11
CA THR A 188 -22.90 12.73 -10.29
C THR A 188 -24.26 13.42 -10.21
N ARG A 189 -24.38 14.46 -9.38
CA ARG A 189 -25.64 15.13 -9.08
C ARG A 189 -25.45 16.54 -8.55
N VAL A 190 -26.54 17.30 -8.56
CA VAL A 190 -26.66 18.53 -7.76
C VAL A 190 -26.80 18.17 -6.28
N LYS A 191 -26.05 18.84 -5.43
CA LYS A 191 -26.08 18.68 -3.97
C LYS A 191 -26.21 20.05 -3.30
N THR A 192 -27.19 20.18 -2.42
CA THR A 192 -27.27 21.30 -1.48
C THR A 192 -26.20 21.13 -0.41
N LEU A 193 -25.42 22.18 -0.18
CA LEU A 193 -24.35 22.17 0.81
C LEU A 193 -24.93 22.25 2.23
N ALA A 194 -24.37 21.47 3.15
CA ALA A 194 -24.65 21.57 4.56
C ALA A 194 -24.16 22.90 5.15
N GLN A 195 -24.78 23.32 6.25
CA GLN A 195 -24.41 24.55 6.93
C GLN A 195 -22.93 24.54 7.36
N GLU A 196 -22.41 23.40 7.79
CA GLU A 196 -21.00 23.25 8.18
C GLU A 196 -20.05 23.48 7.00
N THR A 197 -20.38 22.94 5.82
CA THR A 197 -19.65 23.18 4.56
C THR A 197 -19.65 24.65 4.20
N ILE A 198 -20.82 25.30 4.28
CA ILE A 198 -20.98 26.74 4.02
C ILE A 198 -20.10 27.58 4.97
N VAL A 199 -20.14 27.28 6.27
CA VAL A 199 -19.34 27.98 7.28
C VAL A 199 -17.84 27.77 7.03
N ALA A 200 -17.41 26.54 6.76
CA ALA A 200 -16.01 26.21 6.50
C ALA A 200 -15.47 26.88 5.23
N ASN A 201 -16.30 27.02 4.20
CA ASN A 201 -15.91 27.61 2.93
C ASN A 201 -16.03 29.13 2.89
N SER A 202 -16.76 29.75 3.84
CA SER A 202 -16.89 31.21 3.94
C SER A 202 -15.53 31.94 3.93
N ARG A 203 -14.46 31.32 4.44
CA ARG A 203 -13.08 31.84 4.38
C ARG A 203 -12.58 32.15 2.97
N PHE A 204 -13.14 31.51 1.95
CA PHE A 204 -12.85 31.75 0.53
C PHE A 204 -13.75 32.82 -0.10
N PHE A 205 -14.78 33.26 0.63
CA PHE A 205 -15.79 34.23 0.23
C PHE A 205 -15.80 35.41 1.21
N ASN A 206 -14.63 35.99 1.48
CA ASN A 206 -14.45 37.15 2.37
C ASN A 206 -14.93 36.93 3.82
N ASN A 207 -15.01 35.68 4.29
CA ASN A 207 -15.63 35.28 5.56
C ASN A 207 -17.13 35.64 5.65
N ASP A 208 -17.80 35.80 4.51
CA ASP A 208 -19.23 36.07 4.41
C ASP A 208 -19.99 34.82 3.95
N ILE A 209 -20.75 34.25 4.87
CA ILE A 209 -21.58 33.05 4.64
C ILE A 209 -22.60 33.28 3.51
N SER A 210 -23.12 34.50 3.35
CA SER A 210 -24.15 34.80 2.35
C SER A 210 -23.62 34.78 0.91
N GLN A 211 -22.29 34.87 0.73
CA GLN A 211 -21.63 34.81 -0.57
C GLN A 211 -21.28 33.39 -1.00
N VAL A 212 -21.40 32.41 -0.10
CA VAL A 212 -21.09 31.02 -0.41
C VAL A 212 -22.26 30.42 -1.20
N PRO A 213 -22.01 29.82 -2.39
CA PRO A 213 -23.06 29.13 -3.14
C PRO A 213 -23.72 28.04 -2.29
N THR A 214 -25.05 27.94 -2.35
CA THR A 214 -25.82 26.99 -1.54
C THR A 214 -25.88 25.58 -2.15
N GLN A 215 -25.51 25.46 -3.43
CA GLN A 215 -25.51 24.21 -4.17
C GLN A 215 -24.19 24.02 -4.91
N ALA A 216 -23.86 22.77 -5.19
CA ALA A 216 -22.74 22.36 -6.02
C ALA A 216 -23.14 21.17 -6.90
N LEU A 217 -22.44 20.98 -8.01
CA LEU A 217 -22.45 19.73 -8.74
C LEU A 217 -21.28 18.90 -8.22
N THR A 218 -21.48 17.60 -8.04
CA THR A 218 -20.45 16.72 -7.49
C THR A 218 -20.59 15.32 -8.04
N VAL A 219 -19.46 14.67 -8.31
CA VAL A 219 -19.41 13.23 -8.58
C VAL A 219 -19.95 12.45 -7.39
N GLY A 220 -20.62 11.33 -7.65
CA GLY A 220 -21.17 10.49 -6.59
C GLY A 220 -20.13 9.56 -5.95
N VAL A 221 -20.49 8.97 -4.82
CA VAL A 221 -19.67 7.93 -4.18
C VAL A 221 -19.52 6.71 -5.10
N GLY A 222 -20.59 6.33 -5.81
CA GLY A 222 -20.54 5.28 -6.82
C GLY A 222 -19.65 5.66 -8.01
N THR A 223 -19.68 6.91 -8.45
CA THR A 223 -18.78 7.42 -9.51
C THR A 223 -17.31 7.31 -9.11
N LEU A 224 -16.99 7.60 -7.84
CA LEU A 224 -15.64 7.43 -7.29
C LEU A 224 -15.25 5.95 -7.19
N LEU A 225 -16.16 5.08 -6.74
CA LEU A 225 -15.95 3.63 -6.61
C LEU A 225 -15.81 2.91 -7.95
N ASP A 226 -16.28 3.49 -9.06
CA ASP A 226 -16.09 2.94 -10.41
C ASP A 226 -14.67 3.15 -10.96
N ALA A 227 -13.84 3.97 -10.30
CA ALA A 227 -12.46 4.15 -10.70
C ALA A 227 -11.68 2.84 -10.58
N HIS A 228 -10.67 2.63 -11.44
CA HIS A 228 -9.84 1.44 -11.34
C HIS A 228 -8.92 1.46 -10.11
N GLU A 229 -8.55 2.65 -9.63
CA GLU A 229 -7.74 2.86 -8.44
C GLU A 229 -8.07 4.19 -7.77
N ILE A 230 -7.98 4.23 -6.45
CA ILE A 230 -8.34 5.40 -5.64
C ILE A 230 -7.20 5.74 -4.68
N LEU A 231 -6.85 7.02 -4.62
CA LEU A 231 -5.85 7.58 -3.72
C LEU A 231 -6.48 8.69 -2.88
N LEU A 232 -6.62 8.49 -1.57
CA LEU A 232 -7.23 9.46 -0.65
C LEU A 232 -6.18 10.13 0.22
N LEU A 233 -6.15 11.45 0.20
CA LEU A 233 -5.18 12.27 0.93
C LEU A 233 -5.81 12.85 2.19
N ILE A 234 -5.15 12.66 3.33
CA ILE A 234 -5.69 13.02 4.65
C ILE A 234 -4.58 13.58 5.52
N SER A 235 -4.63 14.86 5.83
CA SER A 235 -3.58 15.52 6.61
C SER A 235 -4.16 16.38 7.72
N GLY A 236 -3.47 16.35 8.87
CA GLY A 236 -3.73 17.18 10.03
C GLY A 236 -4.72 16.58 11.02
N SER A 237 -4.60 17.01 12.28
CA SER A 237 -5.36 16.50 13.43
C SER A 237 -6.87 16.66 13.31
N LEU A 238 -7.33 17.70 12.62
CA LEU A 238 -8.76 17.93 12.35
C LEU A 238 -9.41 16.83 11.50
N LYS A 239 -8.60 15.98 10.86
CA LYS A 239 -9.07 14.86 10.04
C LYS A 239 -8.94 13.51 10.73
N ALA A 240 -8.41 13.46 11.96
CA ALA A 240 -8.14 12.20 12.64
C ALA A 240 -9.41 11.38 12.92
N HIS A 241 -10.48 12.05 13.33
CA HIS A 241 -11.76 11.39 13.58
C HIS A 241 -12.40 10.85 12.28
N ALA A 242 -12.28 11.59 11.18
CA ALA A 242 -12.72 11.11 9.87
C ALA A 242 -11.92 9.89 9.41
N LEU A 243 -10.59 9.90 9.58
CA LEU A 243 -9.73 8.76 9.23
C LEU A 243 -10.12 7.52 10.04
N HIS A 244 -10.30 7.65 11.36
CA HIS A 244 -10.78 6.55 12.21
C HIS A 244 -12.04 5.93 11.63
N ASN A 245 -13.07 6.73 11.37
CA ASN A 245 -14.33 6.22 10.85
C ASN A 245 -14.19 5.61 9.44
N ALA A 246 -13.28 6.13 8.62
CA ALA A 246 -13.04 5.62 7.27
C ALA A 246 -12.31 4.27 7.25
N VAL A 247 -11.45 3.96 8.24
CA VAL A 247 -10.57 2.78 8.19
C VAL A 247 -10.79 1.74 9.30
N GLU A 248 -11.34 2.11 10.46
CA GLU A 248 -11.55 1.18 11.58
C GLU A 248 -13.02 0.81 11.81
N ASN A 249 -13.94 1.74 11.52
CA ASN A 249 -15.37 1.49 11.70
C ASN A 249 -16.00 0.88 10.45
N GLY A 250 -17.22 0.37 10.61
CA GLY A 250 -17.96 -0.21 9.49
C GLY A 250 -18.36 0.83 8.44
N VAL A 251 -18.59 0.34 7.22
CA VAL A 251 -19.12 1.14 6.11
C VAL A 251 -20.41 1.85 6.53
N SER A 252 -20.43 3.18 6.39
CA SER A 252 -21.55 4.04 6.80
C SER A 252 -21.68 5.24 5.87
N HIS A 253 -22.92 5.54 5.45
CA HIS A 253 -23.20 6.74 4.67
C HIS A 253 -23.03 8.06 5.45
N MET A 254 -22.87 7.99 6.78
CA MET A 254 -22.52 9.15 7.60
C MET A 254 -21.03 9.50 7.49
N TRP A 255 -20.21 8.56 7.03
CA TRP A 255 -18.78 8.73 6.81
C TRP A 255 -18.47 8.21 5.41
N THR A 256 -18.79 8.97 4.37
CA THR A 256 -18.79 8.44 2.98
C THR A 256 -17.42 7.91 2.54
N ALA A 257 -16.32 8.39 3.11
CA ALA A 257 -14.98 7.82 2.95
C ALA A 257 -14.85 6.35 3.39
N SER A 258 -15.71 5.85 4.28
CA SER A 258 -15.75 4.43 4.66
C SER A 258 -16.18 3.52 3.51
N ALA A 259 -16.85 4.04 2.48
CA ALA A 259 -17.24 3.26 1.31
C ALA A 259 -16.04 2.69 0.54
N PHE A 260 -14.88 3.35 0.62
CA PHE A 260 -13.66 2.90 -0.05
C PHE A 260 -13.04 1.64 0.59
N GLN A 261 -13.54 1.19 1.74
CA GLN A 261 -13.25 -0.16 2.25
C GLN A 261 -13.77 -1.26 1.31
N LEU A 262 -14.78 -0.96 0.49
CA LEU A 262 -15.35 -1.89 -0.50
C LEU A 262 -14.58 -1.92 -1.83
N HIS A 263 -13.65 -0.98 -2.02
CA HIS A 263 -12.94 -0.81 -3.28
C HIS A 263 -11.70 -1.72 -3.34
N PRO A 264 -11.47 -2.47 -4.43
CA PRO A 264 -10.37 -3.45 -4.51
C PRO A 264 -8.96 -2.82 -4.52
N LYS A 265 -8.86 -1.53 -4.86
CA LYS A 265 -7.59 -0.79 -4.96
C LYS A 265 -7.71 0.63 -4.40
N ALA A 266 -8.03 0.75 -3.11
CA ALA A 266 -8.05 2.03 -2.41
C ALA A 266 -6.82 2.17 -1.51
N THR A 267 -6.13 3.31 -1.64
CA THR A 267 -4.99 3.68 -0.81
C THR A 267 -5.27 4.99 -0.10
N PHE A 268 -5.29 4.95 1.23
CA PHE A 268 -5.31 6.11 2.10
C PHE A 268 -3.88 6.54 2.39
N VAL A 269 -3.54 7.80 2.14
CA VAL A 269 -2.22 8.38 2.45
C VAL A 269 -2.43 9.50 3.44
N CYS A 270 -1.76 9.41 4.59
CA CYS A 270 -1.92 10.38 5.65
C CYS A 270 -0.61 10.76 6.33
N ASP A 271 -0.63 11.90 7.02
CA ASP A 271 0.43 12.27 7.97
C ASP A 271 0.16 11.67 9.36
N GLU A 272 1.11 11.79 10.29
CA GLU A 272 0.98 11.31 11.66
C GLU A 272 -0.19 11.97 12.40
N ASP A 273 -0.38 13.27 12.21
CA ASP A 273 -1.42 14.05 12.90
C ASP A 273 -2.83 13.54 12.54
N ALA A 274 -3.04 13.07 11.31
CA ALA A 274 -4.30 12.43 10.92
C ALA A 274 -4.53 11.07 11.61
N THR A 275 -3.55 10.47 12.29
CA THR A 275 -3.68 9.16 12.94
C THR A 275 -4.00 9.21 14.43
N LEU A 276 -4.17 10.40 15.01
CA LEU A 276 -4.33 10.60 16.46
C LEU A 276 -5.51 9.82 17.08
N GLU A 277 -6.55 9.56 16.31
CA GLU A 277 -7.74 8.81 16.75
C GLU A 277 -7.68 7.31 16.41
N LEU A 278 -6.63 6.84 15.73
CA LEU A 278 -6.48 5.42 15.37
C LEU A 278 -5.95 4.60 16.54
N LYS A 279 -6.28 3.30 16.57
CA LYS A 279 -5.68 2.38 17.52
C LYS A 279 -4.19 2.22 17.22
N VAL A 280 -3.38 2.19 18.27
CA VAL A 280 -1.93 1.92 18.18
C VAL A 280 -1.61 0.66 17.38
N ARG A 281 -2.45 -0.40 17.51
CA ARG A 281 -2.29 -1.64 16.74
C ARG A 281 -2.45 -1.42 15.23
N THR A 282 -3.42 -0.61 14.81
CA THR A 282 -3.67 -0.26 13.41
C THR A 282 -2.48 0.50 12.84
N VAL A 283 -2.02 1.53 13.55
CA VAL A 283 -0.86 2.34 13.15
C VAL A 283 0.40 1.46 13.03
N ARG A 284 0.68 0.63 14.04
CA ARG A 284 1.85 -0.29 14.01
C ARG A 284 1.80 -1.27 12.85
N TYR A 285 0.62 -1.83 12.56
CA TYR A 285 0.44 -2.75 11.43
C TYR A 285 0.80 -2.08 10.11
N PHE A 286 0.21 -0.92 9.82
CA PHE A 286 0.43 -0.23 8.54
C PHE A 286 1.80 0.44 8.42
N LYS A 287 2.38 0.95 9.52
CA LYS A 287 3.79 1.39 9.53
C LYS A 287 4.75 0.25 9.23
N GLY A 288 4.47 -0.96 9.72
CA GLY A 288 5.24 -2.16 9.39
C GLY A 288 5.23 -2.52 7.90
N LEU A 289 4.22 -2.06 7.15
CA LEU A 289 4.08 -2.28 5.71
C LEU A 289 4.67 -1.13 4.86
N LEU A 290 5.04 0.00 5.46
CA LEU A 290 5.45 1.21 4.74
C LEU A 290 6.57 0.97 3.73
N GLN A 291 7.58 0.18 4.09
CA GLN A 291 8.69 -0.15 3.19
C GLN A 291 8.23 -0.89 1.92
N SER A 292 7.16 -1.68 2.01
CA SER A 292 6.59 -2.34 0.83
C SER A 292 5.87 -1.34 -0.06
N TYR A 293 5.20 -0.34 0.52
CA TYR A 293 4.52 0.72 -0.23
C TYR A 293 5.50 1.71 -0.89
N LEU A 294 6.60 2.06 -0.22
CA LEU A 294 7.64 2.92 -0.79
C LEU A 294 8.25 2.29 -2.05
N ARG A 295 8.50 0.97 -2.04
CA ARG A 295 8.99 0.25 -3.23
C ARG A 295 8.05 0.31 -4.44
N ILE A 296 6.75 0.50 -4.23
CA ILE A 296 5.77 0.62 -5.33
C ILE A 296 5.96 1.95 -6.07
N ILE A 297 6.39 3.00 -5.37
CA ILE A 297 6.52 4.35 -5.93
C ILE A 297 7.96 4.76 -6.24
N GLU A 298 8.95 3.99 -5.77
CA GLU A 298 10.36 4.18 -6.13
C GLU A 298 10.58 3.88 -7.62
N GLU A 299 11.41 4.70 -8.27
CA GLU A 299 11.83 4.44 -9.65
C GLU A 299 12.64 3.14 -9.70
N PRO A 300 12.53 2.32 -10.76
CA PRO A 300 13.44 1.22 -10.94
C PRO A 300 14.86 1.81 -10.95
N ILE A 301 15.71 1.33 -10.04
CA ILE A 301 17.17 1.52 -10.10
C ILE A 301 17.53 1.33 -11.57
N GLU A 302 18.10 2.36 -12.19
CA GLU A 302 18.32 2.46 -13.64
C GLU A 302 18.52 1.08 -14.27
N LYS A 303 17.73 0.75 -15.30
CA LYS A 303 18.11 -0.31 -16.23
C LYS A 303 19.46 0.11 -16.81
N ASN A 304 20.52 -0.34 -16.16
CA ASN A 304 21.89 -0.13 -16.56
C ASN A 304 21.96 -0.55 -18.03
N LYS A 305 22.17 0.42 -18.94
CA LYS A 305 22.13 0.24 -20.41
C LYS A 305 23.23 -0.69 -20.96
N ASN A 306 23.84 -1.50 -20.10
CA ASN A 306 24.94 -2.42 -20.38
C ASN A 306 24.65 -3.88 -19.97
N SER A 307 23.41 -4.38 -20.14
CA SER A 307 23.23 -5.84 -20.14
C SER A 307 22.41 -6.29 -21.35
N ASN A 308 23.12 -6.77 -22.36
CA ASN A 308 22.61 -7.73 -23.33
C ASN A 308 22.19 -8.99 -22.56
N ILE A 309 20.97 -9.01 -22.02
CA ILE A 309 20.38 -10.22 -21.45
C ILE A 309 19.77 -10.99 -22.61
N SER A 310 20.44 -12.06 -23.02
CA SER A 310 20.05 -12.91 -24.14
C SER A 310 18.73 -13.64 -23.88
N PRO A 311 17.93 -13.95 -24.93
CA PRO A 311 16.69 -14.73 -24.82
C PRO A 311 16.85 -16.10 -24.12
N LEU A 312 18.09 -16.60 -24.06
CA LEU A 312 18.48 -17.82 -23.36
C LEU A 312 18.25 -17.74 -21.84
N ILE A 313 18.41 -16.56 -21.23
CA ILE A 313 18.24 -16.37 -19.77
C ILE A 313 16.76 -16.42 -19.38
N ILE A 314 15.87 -15.90 -20.23
CA ILE A 314 14.41 -15.99 -20.02
C ILE A 314 13.94 -17.45 -20.13
N ALA A 315 14.46 -18.20 -21.11
CA ALA A 315 14.18 -19.63 -21.27
C ALA A 315 14.74 -20.49 -20.11
N MET A 316 15.88 -20.10 -19.53
CA MET A 316 16.43 -20.73 -18.33
C MET A 316 15.56 -20.48 -17.08
N CYS A 317 14.98 -19.28 -16.91
CA CYS A 317 14.09 -19.00 -15.78
C CYS A 317 12.79 -19.83 -15.80
N SER A 318 12.24 -20.14 -16.98
CA SER A 318 11.07 -21.02 -17.12
C SER A 318 11.37 -22.50 -16.86
N SER A 319 12.64 -22.92 -16.99
CA SER A 319 13.08 -24.29 -16.66
C SER A 319 13.56 -24.41 -15.20
N LEU A 320 13.93 -23.29 -14.56
CA LEU A 320 14.26 -23.20 -13.14
C LEU A 320 13.03 -23.40 -12.23
N SER A 321 11.81 -23.06 -12.64
CA SER A 321 10.58 -23.34 -11.87
C SER A 321 10.30 -24.85 -11.75
N VAL A 322 10.62 -25.61 -12.81
CA VAL A 322 10.58 -27.07 -12.83
C VAL A 322 11.71 -27.65 -11.98
N PHE A 323 12.91 -27.04 -12.02
CA PHE A 323 14.04 -27.41 -11.17
C PHE A 323 13.76 -27.15 -9.67
N PHE A 324 13.08 -26.06 -9.32
CA PHE A 324 12.64 -25.78 -7.94
C PHE A 324 11.57 -26.78 -7.47
N CYS A 325 10.68 -27.24 -8.35
CA CYS A 325 9.77 -28.35 -8.01
C CYS A 325 10.53 -29.66 -7.78
N LEU A 326 11.55 -29.97 -8.59
CA LEU A 326 12.39 -31.16 -8.42
C LEU A 326 13.26 -31.09 -7.16
N VAL A 327 13.86 -29.92 -6.85
CA VAL A 327 14.62 -29.68 -5.62
C VAL A 327 13.72 -29.72 -4.40
N ALA A 328 12.49 -29.18 -4.48
CA ALA A 328 11.52 -29.30 -3.40
C ALA A 328 11.08 -30.75 -3.19
N VAL A 329 10.94 -31.56 -4.25
CA VAL A 329 10.60 -33.00 -4.17
C VAL A 329 11.75 -33.83 -3.62
N THR A 330 13.01 -33.54 -3.98
CA THR A 330 14.18 -34.23 -3.40
C THR A 330 14.43 -33.83 -1.96
N PHE A 331 14.25 -32.56 -1.59
CA PHE A 331 14.22 -32.14 -0.18
C PHE A 331 13.05 -32.76 0.59
N PHE A 332 11.88 -32.96 -0.05
CA PHE A 332 10.75 -33.67 0.56
C PHE A 332 11.07 -35.15 0.80
N GLN A 333 11.75 -35.81 -0.15
CA GLN A 333 12.22 -37.19 0.01
C GLN A 333 13.29 -37.30 1.12
N GLN A 334 14.19 -36.32 1.22
CA GLN A 334 15.25 -36.29 2.23
C GLN A 334 14.68 -35.99 3.64
N ALA A 335 13.74 -35.06 3.76
CA ALA A 335 13.01 -34.79 5.00
C ALA A 335 12.15 -35.99 5.46
N THR A 336 11.53 -36.75 4.54
CA THR A 336 10.84 -38.00 4.89
C THR A 336 11.79 -39.13 5.29
N SER A 337 13.06 -39.07 4.88
CA SER A 337 14.09 -40.01 5.34
C SER A 337 14.58 -39.65 6.76
N GLU A 338 14.72 -38.35 7.07
CA GLU A 338 15.10 -37.86 8.40
C GLU A 338 13.95 -37.97 9.42
N GLU A 339 12.68 -37.80 9.02
CA GLU A 339 11.51 -38.11 9.87
C GLU A 339 11.49 -39.59 10.30
N ASN A 340 11.87 -40.51 9.42
CA ASN A 340 11.96 -41.94 9.73
C ASN A 340 13.15 -42.28 10.64
N VAL A 341 14.22 -41.47 10.63
CA VAL A 341 15.39 -41.60 11.52
C VAL A 341 15.07 -41.04 12.91
N LEU A 342 14.41 -39.88 12.99
CA LEU A 342 13.99 -39.26 14.25
C LEU A 342 12.94 -40.14 14.98
N ASP A 343 12.00 -40.73 14.24
CA ASP A 343 10.99 -41.62 14.81
C ASP A 343 11.60 -42.98 15.25
N LYS A 344 12.70 -43.43 14.63
CA LYS A 344 13.51 -44.58 15.09
C LYS A 344 14.33 -44.25 16.34
N ALA A 345 14.98 -43.09 16.39
CA ALA A 345 15.79 -42.64 17.52
C ALA A 345 14.93 -42.36 18.77
N MET A 346 13.73 -41.80 18.60
CA MET A 346 12.79 -41.63 19.71
C MET A 346 12.23 -42.96 20.24
N LYS A 347 12.22 -44.03 19.42
CA LYS A 347 11.81 -45.38 19.83
C LYS A 347 12.94 -46.21 20.44
N SER A 348 14.21 -45.91 20.14
CA SER A 348 15.37 -46.61 20.72
C SER A 348 15.70 -46.16 22.15
N GLY A 349 15.20 -44.98 22.57
CA GLY A 349 15.39 -44.45 23.93
C GLY A 349 16.76 -43.81 24.17
N ASP A 350 17.59 -43.66 23.14
CA ASP A 350 18.88 -42.98 23.23
C ASP A 350 18.69 -41.46 23.26
N GLN A 351 18.78 -40.90 24.48
CA GLN A 351 18.54 -39.48 24.74
C GLN A 351 19.57 -38.56 24.07
N ASP A 352 20.81 -39.01 23.89
CA ASP A 352 21.88 -38.17 23.34
C ASP A 352 21.77 -38.05 21.82
N GLU A 353 21.37 -39.13 21.14
CA GLU A 353 21.12 -39.12 19.68
C GLU A 353 19.94 -38.22 19.31
N VAL A 354 18.84 -38.29 20.08
CA VAL A 354 17.66 -37.43 19.90
C VAL A 354 17.99 -35.96 20.15
N LYS A 355 18.78 -35.65 21.17
CA LYS A 355 19.17 -34.28 21.53
C LYS A 355 20.07 -33.65 20.47
N ASN A 356 20.96 -34.44 19.85
CA ASN A 356 21.85 -33.97 18.80
C ASN A 356 21.08 -33.65 17.50
N LEU A 357 20.14 -34.52 17.11
CA LEU A 357 19.26 -34.30 15.96
C LEU A 357 18.33 -33.09 16.14
N LEU A 358 17.76 -32.89 17.33
CA LEU A 358 16.94 -31.71 17.64
C LEU A 358 17.74 -30.42 17.61
N SER A 359 19.01 -30.45 18.03
CA SER A 359 19.91 -29.30 17.99
C SER A 359 20.26 -28.90 16.54
N GLN A 360 20.45 -29.88 15.65
CA GLN A 360 20.67 -29.63 14.23
C GLN A 360 19.42 -29.04 13.55
N LEU A 361 18.23 -29.57 13.86
CA LEU A 361 16.97 -29.03 13.34
C LEU A 361 16.69 -27.61 13.84
N ARG A 362 17.02 -27.31 15.10
CA ARG A 362 16.92 -25.97 15.69
C ARG A 362 17.87 -24.99 15.01
N TYR A 363 19.12 -25.38 14.78
CA TYR A 363 20.10 -24.55 14.06
C TYR A 363 19.62 -24.19 12.64
N VAL A 364 19.05 -25.16 11.92
CA VAL A 364 18.48 -24.93 10.58
C VAL A 364 17.24 -24.03 10.64
N ALA A 365 16.43 -24.11 11.69
CA ALA A 365 15.27 -23.23 11.89
C ALA A 365 15.67 -21.80 12.25
N GLU A 366 16.65 -21.61 13.15
CA GLU A 366 17.14 -20.30 13.58
C GLU A 366 17.79 -19.53 12.41
N GLN A 367 18.58 -20.21 11.58
CA GLN A 367 19.19 -19.60 10.38
C GLN A 367 18.16 -19.19 9.31
N LYS A 368 16.97 -19.81 9.31
CA LYS A 368 15.97 -19.63 8.25
C LYS A 368 14.80 -18.73 8.66
N TYR A 369 14.52 -18.59 9.96
CA TYR A 369 13.35 -17.86 10.46
C TYR A 369 13.67 -16.71 11.43
N LEU A 370 14.92 -16.57 11.92
CA LEU A 370 15.34 -15.51 12.86
C LEU A 370 16.50 -14.66 12.33
N GLY A 371 16.60 -14.49 11.01
CA GLY A 371 17.62 -13.64 10.39
C GLY A 371 17.30 -12.14 10.47
N ASN A 372 17.62 -11.50 11.59
CA ASN A 372 18.31 -10.20 11.67
C ASN A 372 18.29 -9.64 13.10
N ALA A 373 19.24 -10.08 13.92
CA ALA A 373 19.70 -9.31 15.07
C ALA A 373 21.20 -9.58 15.26
N GLN A 374 22.04 -8.91 14.48
CA GLN A 374 23.44 -8.64 14.84
C GLN A 374 24.03 -7.56 13.92
N SER A 375 23.95 -6.31 14.36
CA SER A 375 25.02 -5.34 14.16
C SER A 375 25.61 -5.05 15.54
N ASN A 376 26.72 -5.71 15.86
CA ASN A 376 27.82 -5.20 16.67
C ASN A 376 28.78 -6.36 16.95
N GLN A 377 29.94 -6.33 16.30
CA GLN A 377 31.11 -7.06 16.78
C GLN A 377 31.53 -6.47 18.13
N PRO A 378 32.11 -7.31 19.02
CA PRO A 378 33.43 -6.96 19.50
C PRO A 378 34.44 -8.10 19.35
N THR A 379 35.65 -7.67 19.01
CA THR A 379 36.96 -8.32 19.08
C THR A 379 37.14 -9.37 20.18
N MET A 380 37.72 -10.51 19.78
CA MET A 380 38.43 -11.42 20.68
C MET A 380 39.70 -10.77 21.24
N MET A 381 39.86 -10.79 22.56
CA MET A 381 41.11 -11.18 23.21
C MET A 381 40.77 -11.96 24.47
N ALA A 382 41.26 -13.21 24.50
CA ALA A 382 41.16 -14.11 25.63
C ALA A 382 42.08 -13.64 26.77
N ASN A 383 41.65 -13.84 28.02
CA ASN A 383 42.54 -14.12 29.15
C ASN A 383 41.81 -15.08 30.11
N GLU A 384 42.47 -16.16 30.48
CA GLU A 384 41.95 -17.38 31.13
C GLU A 384 41.56 -17.23 32.62
N ASP A 385 41.56 -16.02 33.20
CA ASP A 385 41.33 -15.84 34.64
C ASP A 385 39.88 -15.51 35.04
N GLY A 386 38.97 -15.30 34.08
CA GLY A 386 37.54 -15.03 34.36
C GLY A 386 36.70 -16.28 34.68
N ALA A 387 37.16 -17.47 34.29
CA ALA A 387 36.38 -18.71 34.39
C ALA A 387 36.36 -19.35 35.79
N LYS A 388 37.13 -18.82 36.76
CA LYS A 388 37.24 -19.39 38.11
C LYS A 388 36.42 -18.69 39.20
N ALA A 389 35.70 -17.61 38.90
CA ALA A 389 35.01 -16.81 39.91
C ALA A 389 33.50 -17.09 40.07
N VAL A 390 32.88 -17.95 39.25
CA VAL A 390 31.41 -18.16 39.29
C VAL A 390 31.00 -19.43 40.06
N MET A 391 31.94 -20.30 40.42
CA MET A 391 31.67 -21.40 41.37
C MET A 391 31.85 -20.92 42.81
N LYS A 392 30.86 -20.20 43.39
CA LYS A 392 30.63 -20.06 44.86
C LYS A 392 29.49 -19.07 45.22
N ASN A 393 28.23 -19.34 44.86
CA ASN A 393 27.04 -19.06 45.68
C ASN A 393 25.73 -19.41 44.94
N PRO A 394 24.80 -20.23 45.48
CA PRO A 394 23.57 -20.61 44.77
C PRO A 394 22.35 -19.70 44.99
N GLU A 395 22.44 -18.62 45.75
CA GLU A 395 21.28 -17.78 46.05
C GLU A 395 21.57 -16.29 45.82
N SER A 396 21.39 -15.85 44.58
CA SER A 396 20.93 -14.49 44.20
C SER A 396 21.21 -14.24 42.72
N SER A 397 20.16 -14.27 41.89
CA SER A 397 19.86 -13.23 40.88
C SER A 397 18.85 -13.76 39.87
N MET A 398 17.62 -13.28 40.02
CA MET A 398 16.65 -13.21 38.93
C MET A 398 17.18 -12.24 37.87
N LEU A 399 17.21 -12.68 36.62
CA LEU A 399 17.10 -11.82 35.45
C LEU A 399 16.09 -12.46 34.49
N PHE A 400 14.92 -11.82 34.41
CA PHE A 400 13.84 -12.13 33.48
C PHE A 400 14.05 -11.36 32.18
N GLU A 401 14.09 -12.06 31.04
CA GLU A 401 13.53 -11.57 29.77
C GLU A 401 13.23 -12.78 28.85
N GLY A 402 11.98 -13.24 28.87
CA GLY A 402 11.28 -13.59 27.62
C GLY A 402 11.40 -14.98 26.98
N ASP A 403 11.89 -16.03 27.62
CA ASP A 403 11.77 -17.41 27.10
C ASP A 403 10.48 -18.08 27.60
N ILE A 404 9.45 -18.20 26.73
CA ILE A 404 8.32 -19.10 27.01
C ILE A 404 8.76 -20.52 26.64
N LEU A 405 9.22 -21.28 27.63
CA LEU A 405 9.40 -22.73 27.51
C LEU A 405 8.04 -23.40 27.29
N LEU A 406 7.77 -23.83 26.06
CA LEU A 406 6.59 -24.64 25.75
C LEU A 406 6.71 -26.00 26.44
N THR A 407 5.72 -26.37 27.23
CA THR A 407 5.63 -27.72 27.78
C THR A 407 5.44 -28.74 26.65
N PRO A 408 5.85 -30.02 26.84
CA PRO A 408 5.65 -31.07 25.83
C PRO A 408 4.20 -31.21 25.35
N ALA A 409 3.22 -30.91 26.22
CA ALA A 409 1.81 -30.89 25.89
C ALA A 409 1.44 -29.74 24.92
N GLN A 410 1.99 -28.54 25.14
CA GLN A 410 1.78 -27.38 24.26
C GLN A 410 2.45 -27.57 22.90
N ALA A 411 3.67 -28.15 22.87
CA ALA A 411 4.35 -28.51 21.64
C ALA A 411 3.55 -29.55 20.82
N ASN A 412 2.99 -30.57 21.48
CA ASN A 412 2.13 -31.56 20.84
C ASN A 412 0.81 -30.99 20.30
N ALA A 413 0.21 -30.01 20.99
CA ALA A 413 -0.99 -29.34 20.52
C ALA A 413 -0.73 -28.53 19.24
N ILE A 414 0.39 -27.79 19.20
CA ILE A 414 0.83 -27.02 18.02
C ILE A 414 1.12 -27.97 16.85
N LEU A 415 1.79 -29.09 17.11
CA LEU A 415 2.10 -30.09 16.07
C LEU A 415 0.82 -30.72 15.50
N LYS A 416 -0.19 -30.96 16.33
CA LYS A 416 -1.50 -31.49 15.90
C LYS A 416 -2.26 -30.48 15.01
N ASP A 417 -2.24 -29.20 15.36
CA ASP A 417 -2.85 -28.14 14.55
C ASP A 417 -2.16 -27.96 13.19
N LEU A 418 -0.82 -27.98 13.18
CA LEU A 418 -0.03 -27.94 11.94
C LEU A 418 -0.35 -29.14 11.05
N LYS A 419 -0.37 -30.37 11.59
CA LYS A 419 -0.76 -31.60 10.85
C LYS A 419 -2.14 -31.46 10.21
N GLN A 420 -3.10 -30.85 10.89
CA GLN A 420 -4.45 -30.63 10.37
C GLN A 420 -4.46 -29.59 9.23
N LYS A 421 -3.74 -28.47 9.39
CA LYS A 421 -3.59 -27.44 8.35
C LYS A 421 -2.92 -28.00 7.08
N PHE A 422 -1.89 -28.84 7.23
CA PHE A 422 -1.24 -29.53 6.12
C PHE A 422 -2.15 -30.52 5.40
N LYS A 423 -2.99 -31.26 6.15
CA LYS A 423 -3.99 -32.19 5.57
C LYS A 423 -5.04 -31.45 4.73
N THR A 424 -5.45 -30.26 5.18
CA THR A 424 -6.39 -29.38 4.48
C THR A 424 -5.77 -28.79 3.21
N ALA A 425 -4.52 -28.31 3.28
CA ALA A 425 -3.76 -27.83 2.12
C ALA A 425 -3.56 -28.93 1.05
N ARG A 426 -3.27 -30.17 1.47
CA ARG A 426 -3.14 -31.34 0.59
C ARG A 426 -4.45 -31.69 -0.12
N ARG A 427 -5.60 -31.55 0.55
CA ARG A 427 -6.93 -31.75 -0.07
C ARG A 427 -7.26 -30.65 -1.07
N SER A 428 -6.88 -29.40 -0.79
CA SER A 428 -7.02 -28.27 -1.72
C SER A 428 -6.19 -28.46 -2.98
N LEU A 429 -4.91 -28.86 -2.84
CA LEU A 429 -4.03 -29.13 -3.99
C LEU A 429 -4.51 -30.30 -4.85
N ARG A 430 -5.09 -31.35 -4.25
CA ARG A 430 -5.69 -32.49 -4.99
C ARG A 430 -6.99 -32.17 -5.73
N ARG A 431 -7.69 -31.09 -5.36
CA ARG A 431 -8.89 -30.61 -6.08
C ARG A 431 -8.55 -29.67 -7.23
N ARG A 432 -7.35 -29.08 -7.22
CA ARG A 432 -6.83 -28.18 -8.27
C ARG A 432 -5.98 -28.90 -9.32
N ARG A 433 -5.65 -30.17 -9.06
CA ARG A 433 -5.14 -31.14 -10.03
C ARG A 433 -6.30 -31.96 -10.54
#